data_AF-A0A7C7IED6-F1
#
_entry.id   AF-A0A7C7IED6-F1
#
_cell.length_a   1.000
_cell.length_b   1.000
_cell.length_c   1.000
_cell.angle_alpha   90.00
_cell.angle_beta   90.00
_cell.angle_gamma   90.00
#
_symmetry.space_group_name_H-M   'P 1'
#
loop_
_entity.id
_entity.type
_entity.pdbx_description
1 polymer ?
#
loop_
_entity_poly.entity_id
_entity_poly.type
_entity_poly.pdbx_seq_one_letter_code
_entity_poly.pdbx_strand_id
1 'polypeptide(L)'
;MDFKVETGRRRAEGSCTGWLMTSVAPWGDTKEDAFDQCLVELGLGDSRLIRMEGAMLPMGFEPSPPEDLAMGSLVECHIAESYTYDGGIASAGVAWAQCITPEGDECSIVATLSTDQSYEETELMLKMNLKRKLASRDLEVVKHEIAVDEVNAAKDHHGCALAALILPDTMNMQSGPVGRVRGGFTKSAGTSFTPGSGTSKPAQKTNSGDFSF
;
A
#
# COMPACT_ATOMS: atom_id res chain seq x y z
N MET A 1 8.10 43.17 26.10
CA MET A 1 7.37 41.95 25.70
C MET A 1 8.33 41.18 24.80
N ASP A 2 9.09 40.27 25.40
CA ASP A 2 10.02 39.43 24.66
C ASP A 2 9.23 38.32 23.97
N PHE A 3 9.10 38.41 22.65
CA PHE A 3 8.66 37.30 21.81
C PHE A 3 9.80 36.29 21.73
N LYS A 4 9.79 35.30 22.64
CA LYS A 4 10.59 34.08 22.45
C LYS A 4 9.90 33.25 21.38
N VAL A 5 10.41 33.31 20.15
CA VAL A 5 10.11 32.31 19.14
C VAL A 5 10.81 31.03 19.58
N GLU A 6 10.05 30.03 20.01
CA GLU A 6 10.57 28.67 20.21
C GLU A 6 10.95 28.10 18.85
N THR A 7 12.17 28.39 18.38
CA THR A 7 12.83 27.63 17.30
C THR A 7 13.37 26.30 17.86
N GLY A 8 12.51 25.53 18.51
CA GLY A 8 12.80 24.14 18.85
C GLY A 8 12.31 23.27 17.70
N ARG A 9 13.19 22.43 17.14
CA ARG A 9 12.77 21.40 16.18
C ARG A 9 11.60 20.63 16.79
N ARG A 10 10.44 20.66 16.14
CA ARG A 10 9.27 19.91 16.61
C ARG A 10 9.43 18.48 16.11
N ARG A 11 9.76 17.60 17.06
CA ARG A 11 9.77 16.16 16.82
C ARG A 11 8.35 15.72 16.51
N ALA A 12 8.19 14.87 15.50
CA ALA A 12 6.87 14.34 15.18
C ALA A 12 6.29 13.59 16.40
N GLU A 13 5.06 13.94 16.80
CA GLU A 13 4.31 13.21 17.83
C GLU A 13 3.58 12.03 17.16
N GLY A 14 3.91 10.81 17.58
CA GLY A 14 3.39 9.56 17.01
C GLY A 14 4.52 8.63 16.57
N SER A 15 4.32 7.31 16.72
CA SER A 15 5.22 6.30 16.17
C SER A 15 4.49 5.60 15.03
N CYS A 16 4.96 5.81 13.80
CA CYS A 16 4.54 5.04 12.65
C CYS A 16 5.74 4.21 12.21
N THR A 17 5.58 2.90 12.12
CA THR A 17 6.62 2.01 11.60
C THR A 17 6.23 1.53 10.22
N GLY A 18 7.23 1.22 9.41
CA GLY A 18 6.99 0.51 8.16
C GLY A 18 8.22 -0.23 7.69
N TRP A 19 8.03 -0.96 6.60
CA TRP A 19 9.00 -1.90 6.07
C TRP A 19 9.42 -1.46 4.68
N LEU A 20 10.72 -1.48 4.42
CA LEU A 20 11.29 -1.19 3.11
C LEU A 20 11.78 -2.52 2.53
N MET A 21 11.08 -3.04 1.52
CA MET A 21 11.28 -4.42 1.05
C MET A 21 11.28 -4.52 -0.46
N THR A 22 11.94 -5.55 -0.97
CA THR A 22 11.95 -5.92 -2.39
C THR A 22 11.77 -7.43 -2.52
N SER A 23 11.24 -7.85 -3.67
CA SER A 23 11.09 -9.26 -4.04
C SER A 23 11.18 -9.41 -5.55
N VAL A 24 11.60 -10.60 -5.99
CA VAL A 24 11.73 -10.94 -7.40
C VAL A 24 11.16 -12.33 -7.68
N ALA A 25 10.51 -12.47 -8.83
CA ALA A 25 9.97 -13.73 -9.31
C ALA A 25 10.44 -13.94 -10.76
N PRO A 26 11.35 -14.89 -11.04
CA PRO A 26 11.90 -15.09 -12.39
C PRO A 26 11.13 -16.10 -13.26
N TRP A 27 10.17 -16.84 -12.70
CA TRP A 27 9.59 -18.05 -13.30
C TRP A 27 8.05 -18.02 -13.30
N GLY A 28 7.43 -16.87 -13.54
CA GLY A 28 5.97 -16.81 -13.65
C GLY A 28 5.48 -17.42 -14.96
N ASP A 29 4.44 -18.24 -14.89
CA ASP A 29 3.72 -18.74 -16.08
C ASP A 29 3.01 -17.58 -16.80
N THR A 30 2.57 -16.59 -16.02
CA THR A 30 1.91 -15.36 -16.47
C THR A 30 2.48 -14.16 -15.72
N LYS A 31 2.14 -12.94 -16.16
CA LYS A 31 2.54 -11.72 -15.44
C LYS A 31 1.91 -11.67 -14.05
N GLU A 32 0.66 -12.09 -13.96
CA GLU A 32 -0.11 -12.11 -12.72
C GLU A 32 0.47 -13.13 -11.72
N ASP A 33 0.90 -14.30 -12.20
CA ASP A 33 1.58 -15.30 -11.38
C ASP A 33 2.95 -14.80 -10.86
N ALA A 34 3.77 -14.19 -11.73
CA ALA A 34 5.02 -13.58 -11.29
C ALA A 34 4.80 -12.48 -10.23
N PHE A 35 3.75 -11.66 -10.41
CA PHE A 35 3.39 -10.63 -9.44
C PHE A 35 2.91 -11.22 -8.11
N ASP A 36 2.06 -12.25 -8.15
CA ASP A 36 1.54 -12.93 -6.95
C ASP A 36 2.67 -13.59 -6.15
N GLN A 37 3.62 -14.24 -6.82
CA GLN A 37 4.83 -14.78 -6.20
C GLN A 37 5.62 -13.69 -5.46
N CYS A 38 5.81 -12.51 -6.07
CA CYS A 38 6.44 -11.37 -5.40
C CYS A 38 5.65 -10.93 -4.16
N LEU A 39 4.31 -10.90 -4.21
CA LEU A 39 3.50 -10.58 -3.03
C LEU A 39 3.67 -11.60 -1.90
N VAL A 40 3.72 -12.88 -2.23
CA VAL A 40 3.94 -13.97 -1.25
C VAL A 40 5.31 -13.80 -0.57
N GLU A 41 6.37 -13.55 -1.34
CA GLU A 41 7.73 -13.35 -0.80
C GLU A 41 7.83 -12.09 0.09
N LEU A 42 7.06 -11.04 -0.21
CA LEU A 42 6.97 -9.85 0.65
C LEU A 42 6.11 -10.04 1.91
N GLY A 43 5.47 -11.20 2.10
CA GLY A 43 4.50 -11.41 3.18
C GLY A 43 3.17 -10.67 2.96
N LEU A 44 2.91 -10.23 1.74
CA LEU A 44 1.73 -9.48 1.32
C LEU A 44 0.67 -10.33 0.61
N GLY A 45 0.97 -11.60 0.29
CA GLY A 45 0.08 -12.49 -0.47
C GLY A 45 -1.29 -12.70 0.17
N ASP A 46 -1.36 -12.74 1.50
CA ASP A 46 -2.62 -12.88 2.25
C ASP A 46 -3.25 -11.53 2.64
N SER A 47 -2.67 -10.41 2.19
CA SER A 47 -3.08 -9.06 2.58
C SER A 47 -3.84 -8.33 1.47
N ARG A 48 -4.68 -7.38 1.86
CA ARG A 48 -5.39 -6.49 0.94
C ARG A 48 -4.63 -5.18 0.84
N LEU A 49 -4.08 -4.92 -0.33
CA LEU A 49 -3.19 -3.77 -0.55
C LEU A 49 -3.97 -2.51 -0.92
N ILE A 50 -3.66 -1.41 -0.24
CA ILE A 50 -4.00 -0.05 -0.65
C ILE A 50 -2.75 0.60 -1.18
N ARG A 51 -2.73 0.83 -2.50
CA ARG A 51 -1.64 1.55 -3.16
C ARG A 51 -1.81 3.05 -2.91
N MET A 52 -0.78 3.66 -2.34
CA MET A 52 -0.81 5.08 -2.03
C MET A 52 -0.18 5.92 -3.12
N GLU A 53 -0.84 7.05 -3.37
CA GLU A 53 -0.34 8.11 -4.22
C GLU A 53 0.10 9.29 -3.35
N GLY A 54 1.31 9.79 -3.62
CA GLY A 54 1.90 10.87 -2.84
C GLY A 54 3.21 10.45 -2.18
N ALA A 55 4.08 11.43 -1.96
CA ALA A 55 5.44 11.19 -1.48
C ALA A 55 5.58 11.36 0.04
N MET A 56 4.60 11.92 0.75
CA MET A 56 4.71 12.16 2.20
C MET A 56 4.27 10.90 2.95
N LEU A 57 5.07 10.48 3.92
CA LEU A 57 4.71 9.44 4.87
C LEU A 57 4.09 10.04 6.13
N PRO A 58 3.38 9.24 6.95
CA PRO A 58 2.91 9.68 8.24
C PRO A 58 4.01 10.28 9.10
N MET A 59 3.65 11.26 9.92
CA MET A 59 4.57 11.91 10.85
C MET A 59 5.12 10.88 11.84
N GLY A 60 6.42 10.92 12.09
CA GLY A 60 7.09 9.97 12.99
C GLY A 60 7.33 8.61 12.35
N PHE A 61 7.29 8.52 11.01
CA PHE A 61 7.67 7.30 10.29
C PHE A 61 9.14 6.91 10.56
N GLU A 62 9.35 5.65 10.92
CA GLU A 62 10.67 5.03 11.05
C GLU A 62 10.67 3.63 10.44
N PRO A 63 11.68 3.27 9.61
CA PRO A 63 11.81 1.92 9.09
C PRO A 63 12.07 0.91 10.22
N SER A 64 11.48 -0.26 10.09
CA SER A 64 11.60 -1.38 11.02
C SER A 64 11.67 -2.72 10.25
N PRO A 65 12.16 -3.80 10.88
CA PRO A 65 12.09 -5.13 10.29
C PRO A 65 10.62 -5.57 10.07
N PRO A 66 10.36 -6.39 9.04
CA PRO A 66 9.02 -6.93 8.79
C PRO A 66 8.55 -7.86 9.91
N GLU A 67 7.23 -7.89 10.13
CA GLU A 67 6.55 -8.75 11.09
C GLU A 67 5.38 -9.48 10.40
N ASP A 68 4.85 -10.53 11.04
CA ASP A 68 3.73 -11.29 10.49
C ASP A 68 2.44 -10.46 10.44
N LEU A 69 1.82 -10.39 9.26
CA LEU A 69 0.53 -9.74 9.05
C LEU A 69 -0.62 -10.73 9.25
N ALA A 70 -1.69 -10.29 9.91
CA ALA A 70 -2.91 -11.08 9.98
C ALA A 70 -3.53 -11.22 8.58
N MET A 71 -3.94 -12.43 8.22
CA MET A 71 -4.59 -12.69 6.92
C MET A 71 -5.82 -11.79 6.72
N GLY A 72 -5.94 -11.22 5.52
CA GLY A 72 -7.01 -10.31 5.13
C GLY A 72 -6.85 -8.88 5.63
N SER A 73 -5.73 -8.54 6.29
CA SER A 73 -5.45 -7.18 6.75
C SER A 73 -5.39 -6.19 5.61
N LEU A 74 -5.81 -4.96 5.88
CA LEU A 74 -5.76 -3.86 4.93
C LEU A 74 -4.44 -3.11 5.14
N VAL A 75 -3.55 -3.20 4.17
CA VAL A 75 -2.17 -2.72 4.30
C VAL A 75 -1.94 -1.57 3.33
N GLU A 76 -1.50 -0.44 3.87
CA GLU A 76 -1.10 0.71 3.08
C GLU A 76 0.31 0.48 2.52
N CYS A 77 0.52 0.75 1.24
CA CYS A 77 1.81 0.52 0.61
C CYS A 77 2.10 1.46 -0.57
N HIS A 78 3.37 1.83 -0.72
CA HIS A 78 3.91 2.46 -1.92
C HIS A 78 4.68 1.41 -2.71
N ILE A 79 4.14 1.01 -3.85
CA ILE A 79 4.68 -0.08 -4.66
C ILE A 79 5.27 0.46 -5.96
N ALA A 80 6.44 -0.06 -6.35
CA ALA A 80 6.94 -0.06 -7.72
C ALA A 80 7.03 -1.51 -8.21
N GLU A 81 6.53 -1.74 -9.42
CA GLU A 81 6.57 -3.04 -10.08
C GLU A 81 7.12 -2.87 -11.49
N SER A 82 7.96 -3.82 -11.89
CA SER A 82 8.47 -3.93 -13.26
C SER A 82 8.33 -5.37 -13.73
N TYR A 83 8.02 -5.52 -15.02
CA TYR A 83 7.76 -6.82 -15.64
C TYR A 83 8.69 -7.04 -16.81
N THR A 84 9.09 -8.28 -16.99
CA THR A 84 9.90 -8.70 -18.14
C THR A 84 9.52 -10.10 -18.59
N TYR A 85 10.05 -10.54 -19.73
CA TYR A 85 9.73 -11.84 -20.33
C TYR A 85 10.94 -12.36 -21.11
N ASP A 86 11.09 -13.69 -21.14
CA ASP A 86 12.03 -14.41 -22.03
C ASP A 86 13.47 -13.88 -21.99
N GLY A 87 14.09 -13.94 -20.80
CA GLY A 87 15.48 -13.52 -20.62
C GLY A 87 15.68 -12.00 -20.46
N GLY A 88 14.61 -11.20 -20.49
CA GLY A 88 14.70 -9.77 -20.26
C GLY A 88 14.98 -9.41 -18.79
N ILE A 89 15.32 -8.13 -18.58
CA ILE A 89 15.60 -7.53 -17.28
C ILE A 89 14.44 -6.65 -16.85
N ALA A 90 14.12 -6.67 -15.56
CA ALA A 90 13.23 -5.73 -14.91
C ALA A 90 13.77 -5.39 -13.52
N SER A 91 13.72 -4.12 -13.14
CA SER A 91 14.18 -3.64 -11.85
C SER A 91 13.14 -2.77 -11.18
N ALA A 92 13.05 -2.87 -9.87
CA ALA A 92 12.17 -2.05 -9.05
C ALA A 92 12.91 -1.56 -7.81
N GLY A 93 12.58 -0.36 -7.38
CA GLY A 93 13.21 0.24 -6.22
C GLY A 93 12.30 1.17 -5.45
N VAL A 94 12.54 1.21 -4.15
CA VAL A 94 11.88 2.09 -3.20
C VAL A 94 12.92 2.76 -2.31
N ALA A 95 12.73 4.03 -2.05
CA ALA A 95 13.61 4.84 -1.24
C ALA A 95 12.79 5.66 -0.26
N TRP A 96 13.34 5.84 0.92
CA TRP A 96 12.79 6.66 1.97
C TRP A 96 13.83 7.67 2.46
N ALA A 97 13.38 8.85 2.87
CA ALA A 97 14.19 9.82 3.58
C ALA A 97 13.43 10.47 4.74
N GLN A 98 14.09 10.57 5.89
CA GLN A 98 13.71 11.50 6.95
C GLN A 98 14.29 12.87 6.63
N CYS A 99 13.48 13.90 6.77
CA CYS A 99 13.83 15.26 6.42
C CYS A 99 13.30 16.27 7.43
N ILE A 100 13.79 17.50 7.32
CA ILE A 100 13.30 18.66 8.05
C ILE A 100 12.76 19.67 7.03
N THR A 101 11.55 20.17 7.27
CA THR A 101 10.96 21.23 6.44
C THR A 101 11.62 22.59 6.72
N PRO A 102 11.48 23.59 5.83
CA PRO A 102 11.98 24.95 6.08
C PRO A 102 11.46 25.55 7.39
N GLU A 103 10.27 25.15 7.84
CA GLU A 103 9.65 25.56 9.11
C GLU A 103 10.25 24.87 10.34
N GLY A 104 11.11 23.88 10.17
CA GLY A 104 11.79 23.14 11.25
C GLY A 104 11.03 21.91 11.75
N ASP A 105 10.03 21.44 11.01
CA ASP A 105 9.24 20.25 11.35
C ASP A 105 9.86 18.98 10.74
N GLU A 106 9.91 17.89 11.50
CA GLU A 106 10.40 16.59 10.99
C GLU A 106 9.35 15.93 10.10
N CYS A 107 9.70 15.56 8.88
CA CYS A 107 8.84 14.83 7.96
C CYS A 107 9.55 13.65 7.31
N SER A 108 8.79 12.75 6.70
CA SER A 108 9.33 11.59 6.00
C SER A 108 8.78 11.54 4.58
N ILE A 109 9.63 11.21 3.61
CA ILE A 109 9.22 11.07 2.21
C ILE A 109 9.60 9.73 1.61
N VAL A 110 8.82 9.28 0.64
CA VAL A 110 9.03 8.07 -0.14
C VAL A 110 9.14 8.38 -1.64
N ALA A 111 10.00 7.63 -2.31
CA ALA A 111 10.14 7.59 -3.75
C ALA A 111 10.15 6.14 -4.21
N THR A 112 9.39 5.83 -5.24
CA THR A 112 9.39 4.53 -5.91
C THR A 112 9.81 4.72 -7.37
N LEU A 113 10.43 3.69 -7.95
CA LEU A 113 10.84 3.67 -9.35
C LEU A 113 10.81 2.24 -9.89
N SER A 114 10.35 2.07 -11.12
CA SER A 114 10.46 0.82 -11.88
C SER A 114 11.09 1.09 -13.24
N THR A 115 11.93 0.17 -13.70
CA THR A 115 12.76 0.29 -14.91
C THR A 115 13.00 -1.09 -15.53
N ASP A 116 13.52 -1.09 -16.74
CA ASP A 116 14.02 -2.24 -17.51
C ASP A 116 15.56 -2.26 -17.60
N GLN A 117 16.22 -1.60 -16.64
CA GLN A 117 17.67 -1.41 -16.55
C GLN A 117 18.27 -2.23 -15.42
N SER A 118 19.61 -2.29 -15.32
CA SER A 118 20.27 -3.01 -14.23
C SER A 118 20.00 -2.39 -12.86
N TYR A 119 20.32 -3.15 -11.81
CA TYR A 119 20.30 -2.73 -10.42
C TYR A 119 20.98 -1.37 -10.23
N GLU A 120 22.21 -1.20 -10.73
CA GLU A 120 23.01 0.02 -10.48
C GLU A 120 22.41 1.26 -11.14
N GLU A 121 21.94 1.12 -12.37
CA GLU A 121 21.30 2.22 -13.11
C GLU A 121 19.98 2.62 -12.44
N THR A 122 19.21 1.64 -11.99
CA THR A 122 17.95 1.82 -11.27
C THR A 122 18.17 2.50 -9.93
N GLU A 123 19.19 2.10 -9.18
CA GLU A 123 19.57 2.72 -7.91
C GLU A 123 19.99 4.19 -8.12
N LEU A 124 20.77 4.48 -9.16
CA LEU A 124 21.17 5.84 -9.50
C LEU A 124 19.96 6.70 -9.84
N MET A 125 19.06 6.21 -10.70
CA MET A 125 17.84 6.91 -11.09
C MET A 125 16.91 7.15 -9.90
N LEU A 126 16.78 6.16 -8.99
CA LEU A 126 15.99 6.28 -7.77
C LEU A 126 16.56 7.35 -6.83
N LYS A 127 17.90 7.38 -6.64
CA LYS A 127 18.59 8.45 -5.91
C LYS A 127 18.31 9.82 -6.51
N MET A 128 18.33 9.94 -7.84
CA MET A 128 17.99 11.20 -8.51
C MET A 128 16.52 11.58 -8.34
N ASN A 129 15.60 10.62 -8.41
CA ASN A 129 14.17 10.85 -8.18
C ASN A 129 13.91 11.35 -6.76
N LEU A 130 14.50 10.70 -5.76
CA LEU A 130 14.43 11.13 -4.36
C LEU A 130 14.98 12.56 -4.19
N LYS A 131 16.16 12.86 -4.75
CA LYS A 131 16.75 14.21 -4.72
C LYS A 131 15.83 15.27 -5.36
N ARG A 132 15.18 14.96 -6.49
CA ARG A 132 14.22 15.87 -7.13
C ARG A 132 13.01 16.12 -6.24
N LYS A 133 12.47 15.09 -5.58
CA LYS A 133 11.34 15.21 -4.64
C LYS A 133 11.70 16.09 -3.43
N LEU A 134 12.90 15.92 -2.88
CA LEU A 134 13.44 16.75 -1.79
C LEU A 134 13.60 18.20 -2.22
N ALA A 135 14.30 18.43 -3.34
CA ALA A 135 14.58 19.77 -3.85
C ALA A 135 13.30 20.55 -4.18
N SER A 136 12.25 19.88 -4.68
CA SER A 136 10.97 20.52 -4.97
C SER A 136 10.23 21.05 -3.73
N ARG A 137 10.63 20.60 -2.53
CA ARG A 137 10.00 20.93 -1.23
C ARG A 137 10.96 21.62 -0.26
N ASP A 138 12.18 21.94 -0.71
CA ASP A 138 13.25 22.54 0.10
C ASP A 138 13.51 21.78 1.41
N LEU A 139 13.56 20.45 1.31
CA LEU A 139 13.73 19.57 2.47
C LEU A 139 15.21 19.28 2.75
N GLU A 140 15.63 19.44 4.00
CA GLU A 140 16.94 19.03 4.47
C GLU A 140 16.93 17.55 4.87
N VAL A 141 17.81 16.73 4.28
CA VAL A 141 17.87 15.28 4.57
C VAL A 141 18.61 15.01 5.86
N VAL A 142 18.02 14.21 6.75
CA VAL A 142 18.63 13.72 8.00
C VAL A 142 19.17 12.30 7.82
N LYS A 143 18.31 11.39 7.38
CA LYS A 143 18.65 9.99 7.07
C LYS A 143 17.88 9.54 5.83
N HIS A 144 18.44 8.57 5.10
CA HIS A 144 17.75 7.96 3.97
C HIS A 144 18.18 6.51 3.82
N GLU A 145 17.28 5.69 3.28
CA GLU A 145 17.49 4.28 2.99
C GLU A 145 16.89 3.97 1.62
N ILE A 146 17.48 2.98 0.93
CA ILE A 146 17.12 2.61 -0.43
C ILE A 146 17.16 1.09 -0.51
N ALA A 147 16.11 0.52 -1.11
CA ALA A 147 16.05 -0.88 -1.49
C ALA A 147 15.74 -0.97 -2.99
N VAL A 148 16.56 -1.71 -3.72
CA VAL A 148 16.39 -1.97 -5.15
C VAL A 148 16.60 -3.46 -5.36
N ASP A 149 15.91 -4.02 -6.33
CA ASP A 149 16.17 -5.38 -6.77
C ASP A 149 15.94 -5.49 -8.28
N GLU A 150 16.59 -6.48 -8.87
CA GLU A 150 16.50 -6.78 -10.30
C GLU A 150 16.16 -8.25 -10.53
N VAL A 151 15.35 -8.50 -11.55
CA VAL A 151 15.02 -9.84 -12.01
C VAL A 151 15.46 -10.03 -13.45
N ASN A 152 16.03 -11.20 -13.70
CA ASN A 152 16.22 -11.73 -15.05
C ASN A 152 15.17 -12.83 -15.26
N ALA A 153 14.24 -12.63 -16.19
CA ALA A 153 13.24 -13.67 -16.47
C ALA A 153 13.91 -14.93 -17.02
N ALA A 154 13.45 -16.10 -16.59
CA ALA A 154 13.82 -17.34 -17.24
C ALA A 154 13.32 -17.34 -18.70
N LYS A 155 13.97 -18.15 -19.54
CA LYS A 155 13.58 -18.32 -20.94
C LYS A 155 12.13 -18.80 -21.02
N ASP A 156 11.33 -18.20 -21.91
CA ASP A 156 9.90 -18.48 -22.09
C ASP A 156 9.03 -18.29 -20.81
N HIS A 157 9.51 -17.54 -19.81
CA HIS A 157 8.76 -17.23 -18.58
C HIS A 157 8.63 -15.71 -18.37
N HIS A 158 7.68 -15.32 -17.54
CA HIS A 158 7.51 -13.96 -17.05
C HIS A 158 8.35 -13.70 -15.79
N GLY A 159 9.01 -12.54 -15.77
CA GLY A 159 9.73 -12.04 -14.61
C GLY A 159 9.01 -10.83 -14.00
N CYS A 160 9.01 -10.72 -12.67
CA CYS A 160 8.56 -9.54 -11.94
C CYS A 160 9.60 -9.11 -10.91
N ALA A 161 9.91 -7.82 -10.88
CA ALA A 161 10.63 -7.18 -9.79
C ALA A 161 9.65 -6.24 -9.07
N LEU A 162 9.59 -6.36 -7.74
CA LEU A 162 8.67 -5.62 -6.90
C LEU A 162 9.44 -4.95 -5.77
N ALA A 163 9.17 -3.68 -5.54
CA ALA A 163 9.71 -2.91 -4.43
C ALA A 163 8.58 -2.20 -3.71
N ALA A 164 8.56 -2.26 -2.38
CA ALA A 164 7.46 -1.73 -1.59
C ALA A 164 7.95 -1.03 -0.31
N LEU A 165 7.34 0.10 0.00
CA LEU A 165 7.30 0.63 1.36
C LEU A 165 5.93 0.28 1.95
N ILE A 166 5.94 -0.52 3.01
CA ILE A 166 4.76 -1.13 3.61
C ILE A 166 4.48 -0.47 4.96
N LEU A 167 3.23 -0.08 5.18
CA LEU A 167 2.73 0.59 6.38
C LEU A 167 1.65 -0.32 7.00
N PRO A 168 2.02 -1.21 7.93
CA PRO A 168 1.11 -2.24 8.44
C PRO A 168 0.00 -1.68 9.34
N ASP A 169 0.27 -0.61 10.09
CA ASP A 169 -0.61 -0.15 11.18
C ASP A 169 -1.37 1.16 10.90
N THR A 170 -1.16 1.81 9.75
CA THR A 170 -1.78 3.12 9.47
C THR A 170 -3.30 3.06 9.41
N MET A 171 -3.86 1.88 9.08
CA MET A 171 -5.30 1.66 8.96
C MET A 171 -5.93 0.97 10.17
N ASN A 172 -5.14 0.36 11.07
CA ASN A 172 -5.62 -0.17 12.35
C ASN A 172 -6.14 0.94 13.30
N MET A 173 -5.84 2.21 12.99
CA MET A 173 -6.38 3.38 13.68
C MET A 173 -7.89 3.64 13.43
N GLN A 174 -8.57 2.87 12.57
CA GLN A 174 -10.00 3.05 12.25
C GLN A 174 -10.98 2.19 13.07
N SER A 175 -10.64 1.80 14.31
CA SER A 175 -11.63 1.24 15.25
C SER A 175 -12.53 2.35 15.84
N GLY A 176 -13.30 2.99 14.97
CA GLY A 176 -14.38 3.91 15.31
C GLY A 176 -15.75 3.24 15.15
N PRO A 177 -16.83 3.78 15.75
CA PRO A 177 -18.16 3.21 15.64
C PRO A 177 -18.61 3.12 14.16
N VAL A 178 -18.81 1.90 13.68
CA VAL A 178 -19.28 1.61 12.32
C VAL A 178 -20.65 2.24 12.05
N GLY A 179 -20.80 2.85 10.87
CA GLY A 179 -22.08 3.38 10.41
C GLY A 179 -23.10 2.25 10.15
N ARG A 180 -24.34 2.42 10.63
CA ARG A 180 -25.42 1.45 10.40
C ARG A 180 -25.77 1.35 8.90
N VAL A 181 -25.71 0.15 8.34
CA VAL A 181 -26.24 -0.15 7.00
C VAL A 181 -27.73 0.16 6.96
N ARG A 182 -28.13 1.16 6.18
CA ARG A 182 -29.55 1.53 5.99
C ARG A 182 -30.15 0.59 4.95
N GLY A 183 -30.67 -0.54 5.40
CA GLY A 183 -31.20 -1.65 4.60
C GLY A 183 -32.46 -1.38 3.75
N GLY A 184 -32.60 -0.17 3.17
CA GLY A 184 -33.73 0.17 2.31
C GLY A 184 -33.58 -0.31 0.86
N PHE A 185 -32.36 -0.30 0.31
CA PHE A 185 -32.09 -0.62 -1.10
C PHE A 185 -30.82 -1.43 -1.37
N THR A 186 -30.01 -1.71 -0.34
CA THR A 186 -28.80 -2.53 -0.45
C THR A 186 -29.17 -4.00 -0.62
N LYS A 187 -28.86 -4.59 -1.78
CA LYS A 187 -28.86 -6.04 -1.97
C LYS A 187 -27.50 -6.59 -1.58
N SER A 188 -27.46 -7.45 -0.57
CA SER A 188 -26.27 -8.20 -0.16
C SER A 188 -26.11 -9.45 -1.02
N ALA A 189 -24.88 -9.75 -1.41
CA ALA A 189 -24.52 -11.00 -2.07
C ALA A 189 -24.84 -12.15 -1.10
N GLY A 190 -25.80 -13.00 -1.48
CA GLY A 190 -26.41 -14.02 -0.60
C GLY A 190 -27.93 -14.08 -0.68
N THR A 191 -28.59 -13.07 -1.28
CA THR A 191 -30.00 -13.21 -1.69
C THR A 191 -30.05 -14.02 -2.98
N SER A 192 -30.08 -15.34 -2.83
CA SER A 192 -30.27 -16.33 -3.87
C SER A 192 -31.38 -15.90 -4.83
N PHE A 193 -31.07 -15.89 -6.12
CA PHE A 193 -32.04 -15.72 -7.20
C PHE A 193 -33.19 -16.72 -7.02
N THR A 194 -34.33 -16.25 -6.55
CA THR A 194 -35.57 -17.03 -6.53
C THR A 194 -36.39 -16.59 -7.75
N PRO A 195 -36.49 -17.38 -8.82
CA PRO A 195 -37.27 -16.99 -9.98
C PRO A 195 -38.75 -17.09 -9.62
N GLY A 196 -39.41 -15.94 -9.48
CA GLY A 196 -40.87 -15.88 -9.33
C GLY A 196 -41.34 -15.15 -8.08
N SER A 197 -41.29 -13.82 -8.08
CA SER A 197 -42.24 -13.00 -7.32
C SER A 197 -42.36 -11.61 -7.92
N GLY A 198 -42.66 -11.57 -9.23
CA GLY A 198 -43.28 -10.39 -9.82
C GLY A 198 -44.78 -10.51 -9.66
N THR A 199 -45.37 -9.88 -8.64
CA THR A 199 -46.81 -9.53 -8.66
C THR A 199 -47.07 -8.29 -7.83
N SER A 200 -47.51 -7.26 -8.54
CA SER A 200 -48.07 -6.01 -8.04
C SER A 200 -49.45 -6.21 -7.38
N LYS A 201 -49.57 -5.67 -6.15
CA LYS A 201 -50.74 -5.03 -5.50
C LYS A 201 -52.00 -5.88 -5.20
N PRO A 202 -52.95 -5.41 -4.35
CA PRO A 202 -52.81 -4.74 -3.05
C PRO A 202 -53.82 -5.25 -1.96
N ALA A 203 -53.64 -4.76 -0.72
CA ALA A 203 -54.62 -4.51 0.35
C ALA A 203 -55.73 -5.53 0.74
N GLN A 204 -55.62 -5.98 1.99
CA GLN A 204 -56.67 -5.97 3.05
C GLN A 204 -57.84 -6.96 2.95
N LYS A 205 -57.86 -7.96 3.86
CA LYS A 205 -58.95 -8.14 4.84
C LYS A 205 -58.61 -9.16 5.93
N THR A 206 -59.29 -8.92 7.04
CA THR A 206 -59.23 -9.43 8.41
C THR A 206 -59.77 -10.85 8.62
N ASN A 207 -59.46 -11.39 9.81
CA ASN A 207 -60.08 -12.51 10.54
C ASN A 207 -59.66 -13.92 10.11
N SER A 208 -59.52 -14.94 10.97
CA SER A 208 -59.50 -15.09 12.43
C SER A 208 -59.33 -16.60 12.69
N GLY A 209 -58.50 -17.02 13.64
CA GLY A 209 -58.39 -18.41 14.14
C GLY A 209 -57.64 -19.35 13.19
N ASP A 210 -57.05 -20.47 13.58
CA ASP A 210 -56.88 -21.11 14.89
C ASP A 210 -55.76 -22.18 14.72
N PHE A 211 -55.29 -22.72 15.84
CA PHE A 211 -54.10 -23.58 16.02
C PHE A 211 -53.96 -24.91 15.25
N SER A 212 -52.68 -25.34 15.10
CA SER A 212 -52.08 -26.70 15.04
C SER A 212 -52.46 -27.64 13.87
N PHE A 213 -51.56 -28.44 13.28
CA PHE A 213 -50.41 -29.19 13.81
C PHE A 213 -49.09 -28.91 13.08
#